data_AF-A0A975FQ07-F1
#
_entry.id   AF-A0A975FQ07-F1
#
_cell.length_a   1.000
_cell.length_b   1.000
_cell.length_c   1.000
_cell.angle_alpha   90.00
_cell.angle_beta   90.00
_cell.angle_gamma   90.00
#
_symmetry.space_group_name_H-M   'P 1'
#
loop_
_entity.id
_entity.type
_entity.pdbx_description
1 polymer ?
#
loop_
_entity_poly.entity_id
_entity_poly.type
_entity_poly.pdbx_seq_one_letter_code
_entity_poly.pdbx_strand_id
1 'polypeptide(L)'
;MAGIPPFERFEAFPRTLRRYLAGRAAAVDAVSRRICDRPGVTWVDSTVELDMGPDFFARDGFHPSALGYRSWASLVADAVPA
;
A
#
# COMPACT_ATOMS: atom_id res chain seq x y z
N MET A 1 4.77 3.82 9.72
CA MET A 1 3.67 4.36 8.92
C MET A 1 3.71 3.68 7.56
N ALA A 2 2.59 3.09 7.16
CA ALA A 2 2.43 2.50 5.83
C ALA A 2 2.10 3.59 4.80
N GLY A 3 2.68 3.47 3.61
CA GLY A 3 2.21 4.22 2.44
C GLY A 3 0.85 3.77 1.94
N ILE A 4 0.26 4.58 1.06
CA ILE A 4 -1.01 4.26 0.42
C ILE A 4 -0.78 3.20 -0.66
N PRO A 5 -1.65 2.19 -0.80
CA PRO A 5 -1.46 1.14 -1.80
C PRO A 5 -1.42 1.67 -3.25
N PRO A 6 -0.75 0.95 -4.17
CA PRO A 6 -0.60 1.33 -5.57
C PRO A 6 -1.92 1.21 -6.34
N PHE A 7 -2.79 2.21 -6.22
CA PHE A 7 -4.14 2.23 -6.82
C PHE A 7 -4.14 2.07 -8.35
N GLU A 8 -3.04 2.34 -9.03
CA GLU A 8 -2.87 2.06 -10.46
C GLU A 8 -3.07 0.58 -10.83
N ARG A 9 -2.84 -0.32 -9.87
CA ARG A 9 -2.97 -1.78 -10.02
C ARG A 9 -4.34 -2.32 -9.60
N PHE A 10 -5.22 -1.50 -9.04
CA PHE A 10 -6.51 -1.95 -8.47
C PHE A 10 -7.55 -2.18 -9.56
N GLU A 11 -7.86 -3.44 -9.85
CA GLU A 11 -8.77 -3.80 -10.94
C GLU A 11 -10.20 -3.30 -10.75
N ALA A 12 -10.65 -3.14 -9.50
CA ALA A 12 -11.97 -2.66 -9.13
C ALA A 12 -12.31 -1.24 -9.63
N PHE A 13 -11.31 -0.44 -10.03
CA PHE A 13 -11.53 0.93 -10.49
C PHE A 13 -11.39 1.06 -12.01
N PRO A 14 -12.14 1.98 -12.66
CA PRO A 14 -11.84 2.40 -14.02
C PRO A 14 -10.47 3.08 -14.12
N ARG A 15 -9.80 2.95 -15.28
CA ARG A 15 -8.44 3.48 -15.50
C ARG A 15 -8.26 4.95 -15.14
N THR A 16 -9.24 5.80 -15.45
CA THR A 16 -9.20 7.23 -15.11
C THR A 16 -9.17 7.46 -13.61
N LEU A 17 -10.00 6.71 -12.87
CA LEU A 17 -10.05 6.80 -11.41
C LEU A 17 -8.77 6.27 -10.77
N ARG A 18 -8.22 5.15 -11.27
CA ARG A 18 -6.92 4.61 -10.83
C ARG A 18 -5.82 5.67 -10.89
N ARG A 19 -5.69 6.35 -12.04
CA ARG A 19 -4.67 7.40 -12.24
C ARG A 19 -4.89 8.59 -11.30
N TYR A 20 -6.14 9.03 -11.14
CA TYR A 20 -6.47 10.12 -10.22
C TYR A 20 -6.09 9.77 -8.78
N LEU A 21 -6.52 8.60 -8.30
CA LEU A 21 -6.23 8.12 -6.95
C LEU A 21 -4.73 7.91 -6.73
N ALA A 22 -3.99 7.38 -7.70
CA ALA A 22 -2.53 7.25 -7.63
C ALA A 22 -1.83 8.62 -7.44
N GLY A 23 -2.28 9.65 -8.16
CA GLY A 23 -1.77 11.01 -7.98
C GLY A 23 -2.09 11.58 -6.60
N ARG A 24 -3.29 11.32 -6.07
CA ARG A 24 -3.68 11.72 -4.71
C ARG A 24 -2.86 10.97 -3.66
N ALA A 25 -2.65 9.67 -3.85
CA ALA A 25 -1.83 8.82 -3.00
C ALA A 25 -0.40 9.34 -2.91
N ALA A 26 0.24 9.61 -4.05
CA ALA A 26 1.59 10.15 -4.11
C ALA A 26 1.74 11.48 -3.34
N ALA A 27 0.74 12.36 -3.42
CA ALA A 27 0.75 13.63 -2.69
C ALA A 27 0.68 13.42 -1.16
N VAL A 28 -0.16 12.49 -0.68
CA VAL A 28 -0.28 12.16 0.74
C VAL A 28 0.99 11.46 1.24
N ASP A 29 1.51 10.51 0.46
CA ASP A 29 2.73 9.78 0.81
C ASP A 29 3.95 10.71 0.87
N ALA A 30 4.06 11.70 -0.02
CA ALA A 30 5.14 12.68 0.02
C ALA A 30 5.13 13.55 1.30
N VAL A 31 3.96 13.87 1.85
CA VAL A 31 3.84 14.56 3.15
C VAL A 31 4.15 13.59 4.29
N SER A 32 3.60 12.38 4.20
CA SER A 32 3.75 11.33 5.21
C SER A 32 5.21 10.90 5.41
N ARG A 33 5.97 10.75 4.32
CA ARG A 33 7.42 10.47 4.37
C ARG A 33 8.19 11.56 5.11
N ARG A 34 7.88 12.83 4.87
CA ARG A 34 8.49 13.97 5.59
C ARG A 34 8.17 13.94 7.09
N ILE A 35 6.95 13.54 7.47
CA ILE A 35 6.57 13.37 8.87
C ILE A 35 7.29 12.19 9.53
N CYS A 36 7.64 11.16 8.75
CA CYS A 36 8.38 10.00 9.23
C CYS A 36 9.89 10.25 9.39
N ASP A 37 10.42 11.39 8.93
CA ASP A 37 11.81 11.81 9.16
C ASP A 37 12.02 12.28 10.61
N ARG A 38 11.70 11.41 11.56
CA ARG A 38 11.85 11.63 13.00
C ARG A 38 12.24 10.31 13.68
N PRO A 39 13.02 10.37 14.78
CA PRO A 39 13.43 9.17 15.49
C PRO A 39 12.24 8.30 15.91
N GLY A 40 12.38 6.98 15.75
CA GLY A 40 11.38 6.00 16.17
C GLY A 40 10.17 5.83 15.24
N VAL A 41 10.18 6.42 14.05
CA VAL A 41 9.12 6.25 13.05
C VAL A 41 9.68 5.66 11.76
N THR A 42 9.25 4.45 11.43
CA THR A 42 9.63 3.79 10.17
C THR A 42 8.58 4.08 9.09
N TRP A 43 9.01 4.56 7.92
CA TRP A 43 8.19 4.55 6.72
C TRP A 43 8.26 3.18 6.05
N VAL A 44 7.10 2.58 5.74
CA VAL A 44 7.01 1.33 4.98
C VAL A 44 6.38 1.65 3.63
N ASP A 45 7.15 1.42 2.57
CA ASP A 45 6.68 1.67 1.21
C ASP A 45 5.71 0.57 0.76
N SER A 46 4.46 0.94 0.53
CA SER A 46 3.37 0.08 0.05
C SER A 46 3.46 -0.23 -1.45
N THR A 47 4.38 0.42 -2.17
CA THR A 47 4.65 0.16 -3.60
C THR A 47 5.69 -0.94 -3.82
N VAL A 48 6.29 -1.47 -2.74
CA VAL A 48 7.10 -2.69 -2.81
C VAL A 48 6.28 -3.78 -3.49
N GLU A 49 6.91 -4.50 -4.42
CA GLU A 49 6.25 -5.51 -5.26
C GLU A 49 5.57 -6.59 -4.41
N LEU A 50 4.27 -6.39 -4.19
CA LEU A 50 3.34 -7.41 -3.72
C LEU A 50 2.69 -8.05 -4.93
N ASP A 51 2.70 -9.38 -4.96
CA ASP A 51 1.85 -10.13 -5.88
C ASP A 51 0.38 -9.92 -5.48
N MET A 52 -0.28 -8.99 -6.18
CA MET A 52 -1.71 -8.72 -6.05
C MET A 52 -2.54 -9.57 -7.01
N GLY A 53 -2.19 -10.85 -7.13
CA GLY A 53 -2.93 -11.84 -7.89
C GLY A 53 -4.34 -12.11 -7.38
N PRO A 54 -5.05 -13.10 -7.96
CA PRO A 54 -6.49 -13.32 -7.76
C PRO A 54 -6.93 -13.48 -6.30
N ASP A 55 -6.07 -14.06 -5.45
CA ASP A 55 -6.38 -14.32 -4.04
C ASP A 55 -5.94 -13.19 -3.09
N PHE A 56 -5.30 -12.13 -3.61
CA PHE A 56 -4.83 -11.03 -2.79
C PHE A 56 -5.98 -10.22 -2.20
N PHE A 57 -7.04 -10.02 -2.98
CA PHE A 57 -8.22 -9.24 -2.57
C PHE A 57 -9.33 -10.14 -2.02
N ALA A 58 -10.12 -9.59 -1.11
CA ALA A 58 -11.36 -10.18 -0.64
C ALA A 58 -12.42 -10.18 -1.74
N ARG A 59 -13.59 -10.77 -1.47
CA ARG A 59 -14.70 -10.87 -2.44
C ARG A 59 -15.22 -9.52 -2.94
N ASP A 60 -14.94 -8.43 -2.24
CA ASP A 60 -15.28 -7.07 -2.66
C ASP A 60 -14.35 -6.51 -3.75
N GLY A 61 -13.25 -7.22 -4.05
CA GLY A 61 -12.25 -6.82 -5.06
C GLY A 61 -11.42 -5.60 -4.65
N PHE A 62 -11.44 -5.20 -3.38
CA PHE A 62 -10.79 -3.98 -2.90
C PHE A 62 -9.98 -4.17 -1.63
N HIS A 63 -10.56 -4.76 -0.58
CA HIS A 63 -9.81 -4.98 0.66
C HIS A 63 -8.89 -6.19 0.51
N PRO A 64 -7.72 -6.23 1.19
CA PRO A 64 -6.92 -7.45 1.22
C PRO A 64 -7.71 -8.62 1.81
N SER A 65 -7.55 -9.80 1.23
CA SER A 65 -8.03 -11.05 1.81
C SER A 65 -7.19 -11.42 3.04
N ALA A 66 -7.53 -12.53 3.70
CA ALA A 66 -6.66 -13.08 4.74
C ALA A 66 -5.25 -13.38 4.22
N LEU A 67 -5.10 -13.78 2.95
CA LEU A 67 -3.79 -13.97 2.32
C LEU A 67 -3.11 -12.61 2.08
N GLY A 68 -3.83 -11.64 1.50
CA GLY A 68 -3.29 -10.30 1.25
C GLY A 68 -2.78 -9.62 2.52
N TYR A 69 -3.53 -9.71 3.63
CA TYR A 69 -3.08 -9.20 4.93
C TYR A 69 -1.84 -9.92 5.47
N ARG A 70 -1.69 -11.23 5.26
CA ARG A 70 -0.47 -11.96 5.67
C ARG A 70 0.75 -11.50 4.88
N SER A 71 0.62 -11.40 3.55
CA SER A 71 1.70 -10.92 2.68
C SER A 71 2.13 -9.51 3.06
N TRP A 72 1.16 -8.62 3.30
CA TRP A 72 1.45 -7.26 3.75
C TRP A 72 2.09 -7.21 5.14
N ALA A 73 1.57 -7.97 6.10
CA ALA A 73 2.11 -8.02 7.46
C ALA A 73 3.57 -8.50 7.49
N SER A 74 3.93 -9.48 6.64
CA SER A 74 5.32 -9.93 6.49
C SER A 74 6.23 -8.80 6.04
N LEU A 75 5.85 -8.06 4.99
CA LEU A 75 6.64 -6.92 4.50
C LEU A 75 6.81 -5.83 5.56
N VAL A 76 5.75 -5.53 6.31
CA VAL A 76 5.82 -4.54 7.40
C VAL A 76 6.75 -5.04 8.51
N ALA A 77 6.64 -6.30 8.91
CA ALA A 77 7.49 -6.89 9.93
C ALA A 77 8.98 -6.84 9.54
N ASP A 78 9.29 -7.17 8.28
CA ASP A 78 10.66 -7.15 7.75
C ASP A 78 11.25 -5.72 7.68
N ALA A 79 10.39 -4.70 7.51
CA ALA A 79 10.80 -3.31 7.42
C ALA A 79 10.99 -2.62 8.79
N VAL A 80 10.39 -3.15 9.87
CA VAL A 80 10.46 -2.55 11.19
C VAL A 80 11.70 -3.05 11.94
N PRO A 81 12.57 -2.16 12.46
CA PRO A 81 13.71 -2.56 13.28
C PRO A 81 13.27 -3.36 14.52
N ALA A 82 14.10 -4.34 14.90
CA ALA A 82 13.91 -5.16 16.10
C ALA A 82 14.02 -4.36 17.40
#